data_AF-A0AAU5UZR0-F1
#
_entry.id   AF-A0AAU5UZR0-F1
#
_cell.length_a   1.000
_cell.length_b   1.000
_cell.length_c   1.000
_cell.angle_alpha   90.00
_cell.angle_beta   90.00
_cell.angle_gamma   90.00
#
_symmetry.space_group_name_H-M   'P 1'
#
loop_
_entity.id
_entity.type
_entity.pdbx_description
1 polymer ?
#
loop_
_entity_poly.entity_id
_entity_poly.type
_entity_poly.pdbx_seq_one_letter_code
_entity_poly.pdbx_strand_id
1 'polypeptide(L)'
;MSIRKQTVPPRPLMVGDVVSARSRSLGRWTAAQIVRLDADSQTAAVLELDWSGPEPSSVADLGDVVPLRLTHHAWNGTLSFCNHTWVLPRSHRVIGAMPLLHDEPSNSWASGWHLGDQLARQRRWDNGLHEDPVEAWKAEYTGETVNEFLSRSTAPQAQVTQLTITDIDSLDCAQLVRCFPEVTWLHLHGRLGLLSAAGELNRLSSLQRIRIADLFGMTGEDSLRPQRVPELESVDLYSVPAEYASAMRGTWRPEIPAGTYVSVHQARKAAWVEENRNNPLRDWDGREPISTTVYKRAVAQYKTTRTAILQVLAEESAVDRLNRVEEIGRSYGEAFNQLDRRSGFIETVEREELFAALDHIVNEAEALHGPGHEDVRAGLVSGVESVRDW
;
A
#
# COMPACT_ATOMS: atom_id res chain seq x y z
N MET A 1 -16.00 1.46 -17.91
CA MET A 1 -17.25 0.89 -17.36
C MET A 1 -17.17 0.93 -15.84
N SER A 2 -18.02 1.74 -15.21
CA SER A 2 -18.16 1.78 -13.75
C SER A 2 -18.63 0.40 -13.29
N ILE A 3 -17.94 -0.21 -12.32
CA ILE A 3 -18.41 -1.45 -11.71
C ILE A 3 -19.76 -1.11 -11.09
N ARG A 4 -20.84 -1.77 -11.52
CA ARG A 4 -22.15 -1.64 -10.86
C ARG A 4 -21.91 -1.97 -9.39
N LYS A 5 -22.24 -1.04 -8.49
CA LYS A 5 -22.14 -1.25 -7.04
C LYS A 5 -22.87 -2.57 -6.73
N GLN A 6 -22.11 -3.58 -6.32
CA GLN A 6 -22.66 -4.87 -5.95
C GLN A 6 -23.49 -4.65 -4.69
N THR A 7 -24.72 -5.13 -4.70
CA THR A 7 -25.66 -5.03 -3.58
C THR A 7 -25.62 -6.27 -2.69
N VAL A 8 -24.86 -7.29 -3.10
CA VAL A 8 -24.65 -8.55 -2.39
C VAL A 8 -23.19 -8.97 -2.49
N PRO A 9 -22.65 -9.69 -1.48
CA PRO A 9 -21.31 -10.27 -1.54
C PRO A 9 -21.12 -11.16 -2.78
N PRO A 10 -19.96 -11.12 -3.48
CA PRO A 10 -19.72 -11.93 -4.68
C PRO A 10 -19.76 -13.44 -4.44
N ARG A 11 -19.22 -13.89 -3.31
CA ARG A 11 -19.40 -15.25 -2.80
C ARG A 11 -20.47 -15.22 -1.71
N PRO A 12 -21.35 -16.22 -1.64
CA PRO A 12 -22.39 -16.27 -0.61
C PRO A 12 -21.81 -16.07 0.79
N LEU A 13 -22.31 -15.04 1.47
CA LEU A 13 -21.93 -14.65 2.82
C LEU A 13 -23.14 -13.96 3.46
N MET A 14 -23.51 -14.37 4.66
CA MET A 14 -24.66 -13.87 5.41
C MET A 14 -24.26 -13.51 6.84
N VAL A 15 -25.06 -12.64 7.46
CA VAL A 15 -24.94 -12.36 8.90
C VAL A 15 -25.22 -13.65 9.69
N GLY A 16 -24.36 -13.96 10.66
CA GLY A 16 -24.38 -15.18 11.45
C GLY A 16 -23.51 -16.30 10.89
N ASP A 17 -23.07 -16.22 9.64
CA ASP A 17 -22.15 -17.21 9.05
C ASP A 17 -20.84 -17.25 9.85
N VAL A 18 -20.29 -18.46 9.98
CA VAL A 18 -18.97 -18.71 10.53
C VAL A 18 -18.04 -19.09 9.39
N VAL A 19 -17.01 -18.29 9.22
CA VAL A 19 -15.94 -18.47 8.24
C VAL A 19 -14.74 -19.12 8.91
N SER A 20 -14.09 -20.04 8.22
CA SER A 20 -12.85 -20.67 8.67
C SER A 20 -11.77 -20.61 7.58
N ALA A 21 -10.53 -20.44 8.03
CA ALA A 21 -9.32 -20.46 7.20
C ALA A 21 -8.14 -21.05 7.99
N ARG A 22 -7.11 -21.51 7.28
CA ARG A 22 -5.90 -22.00 7.91
C ARG A 22 -4.98 -20.84 8.28
N SER A 23 -4.67 -20.69 9.56
CA SER A 23 -3.64 -19.77 10.02
C SER A 23 -2.26 -20.39 9.82
N ARG A 24 -1.41 -19.69 9.06
CA ARG A 24 -0.03 -20.12 8.84
C ARG A 24 0.78 -20.06 10.13
N SER A 25 0.65 -18.96 10.87
CA SER A 25 1.37 -18.69 12.12
C SER A 25 1.06 -19.73 13.20
N LEU A 26 -0.17 -20.26 13.24
CA LEU A 26 -0.58 -21.30 14.18
C LEU A 26 -0.41 -22.73 13.63
N GLY A 27 -0.24 -22.88 12.31
CA GLY A 27 -0.30 -24.18 11.63
C GLY A 27 -1.65 -24.90 11.76
N ARG A 28 -2.70 -24.20 12.20
CA ARG A 28 -4.03 -24.73 12.55
C ARG A 28 -5.13 -23.92 11.87
N TRP A 29 -6.33 -24.47 11.81
CA TRP A 29 -7.51 -23.74 11.35
C TRP A 29 -8.02 -22.81 12.43
N THR A 30 -8.58 -21.67 12.03
CA THR A 30 -9.17 -20.63 12.87
C THR A 30 -10.56 -20.27 12.35
N ALA A 31 -11.34 -19.53 13.13
CA ALA A 31 -12.72 -19.20 12.78
C ALA A 31 -13.09 -17.75 13.15
N ALA A 32 -14.02 -17.18 12.39
CA ALA A 32 -14.63 -15.88 12.65
C ALA A 32 -16.12 -15.90 12.31
N GLN A 33 -16.92 -15.11 13.03
CA GLN A 33 -18.33 -14.89 12.72
C GLN A 33 -18.52 -13.60 11.91
N ILE A 34 -19.40 -13.65 10.92
CA ILE A 34 -19.88 -12.47 10.20
C ILE A 34 -21.00 -11.83 11.02
N VAL A 35 -20.75 -10.65 11.56
CA VAL A 35 -21.69 -9.98 12.46
C VAL A 35 -22.59 -9.00 11.72
N ARG A 36 -22.05 -8.31 10.70
CA ARG A 36 -22.80 -7.34 9.87
C ARG A 36 -22.29 -7.36 8.43
N LEU A 37 -23.17 -6.98 7.50
CA LEU A 37 -22.84 -6.72 6.10
C LEU A 37 -23.35 -5.33 5.75
N ASP A 38 -22.52 -4.55 5.07
CA ASP A 38 -22.87 -3.21 4.59
C ASP A 38 -22.71 -3.17 3.07
N ALA A 39 -23.83 -3.05 2.36
CA ALA A 39 -23.86 -2.97 0.90
C ALA A 39 -23.38 -1.62 0.36
N ASP A 40 -23.42 -0.57 1.18
CA ASP A 40 -22.99 0.75 0.77
C ASP A 40 -21.47 0.89 0.76
N SER A 41 -20.82 0.37 1.79
CA SER A 41 -19.35 0.31 1.86
C SER A 41 -18.77 -0.98 1.28
N GLN A 42 -19.63 -1.96 0.93
CA GLN A 42 -19.22 -3.29 0.47
C GLN A 42 -18.31 -4.02 1.46
N THR A 43 -18.66 -3.92 2.75
CA THR A 43 -17.88 -4.48 3.85
C THR A 43 -18.64 -5.52 4.65
N ALA A 44 -17.88 -6.38 5.31
CA ALA A 44 -18.34 -7.34 6.29
C ALA A 44 -17.64 -7.06 7.62
N ALA A 45 -18.41 -6.98 8.71
CA ALA A 45 -17.87 -6.90 10.06
C ALA A 45 -17.56 -8.32 10.54
N VAL A 46 -16.28 -8.63 10.71
CA VAL A 46 -15.75 -9.97 10.98
C VAL A 46 -15.22 -10.02 12.41
N LEU A 47 -15.83 -10.86 13.24
CA LEU A 47 -15.47 -11.10 14.62
C LEU A 47 -14.65 -12.38 14.73
N GLU A 48 -13.35 -12.29 15.00
CA GLU A 48 -12.55 -13.50 15.21
C GLU A 48 -12.96 -14.20 16.51
N LEU A 49 -12.94 -15.53 16.47
CA LEU A 49 -13.25 -16.38 17.61
C LEU A 49 -11.95 -16.84 18.28
N ASP A 50 -11.96 -16.99 19.59
CA ASP A 50 -10.86 -17.61 20.34
C ASP A 50 -10.89 -19.14 20.13
N TRP A 51 -10.57 -19.55 18.90
CA TRP A 51 -10.61 -20.94 18.50
C TRP A 51 -9.51 -21.24 17.50
N SER A 52 -8.83 -22.36 17.71
CA SER A 52 -8.11 -23.03 16.63
C SER A 52 -8.12 -24.53 16.80
N GLY A 53 -8.15 -25.27 15.69
CA GLY A 53 -8.09 -26.72 15.76
C GLY A 53 -7.64 -27.37 14.47
N PRO A 54 -7.85 -28.69 14.36
CA PRO A 54 -7.93 -29.39 13.09
C PRO A 54 -8.94 -28.73 12.15
N GLU A 55 -8.92 -29.17 10.90
CA GLU A 55 -9.82 -28.67 9.87
C GLU A 55 -11.30 -28.88 10.23
N PRO A 56 -12.10 -27.81 10.45
CA PRO A 56 -13.49 -27.95 10.84
C PRO A 56 -14.36 -28.21 9.62
N SER A 57 -15.25 -29.19 9.72
CA SER A 57 -16.27 -29.49 8.71
C SER A 57 -17.56 -28.69 8.94
N SER A 58 -17.85 -28.35 10.20
CA SER A 58 -19.03 -27.58 10.58
C SER A 58 -18.81 -26.74 11.84
N VAL A 59 -19.76 -25.84 12.15
CA VAL A 59 -19.77 -25.10 13.43
C VAL A 59 -19.80 -26.00 14.66
N ALA A 60 -20.29 -27.24 14.56
CA ALA A 60 -20.29 -28.18 15.70
C ALA A 60 -18.88 -28.61 16.11
N ASP A 61 -17.92 -28.61 15.17
CA ASP A 61 -16.53 -28.98 15.45
C ASP A 61 -15.79 -27.91 16.26
N LEU A 62 -16.37 -26.71 16.38
CA LEU A 62 -15.78 -25.62 17.13
C LEU A 62 -15.97 -25.78 18.64
N GLY A 63 -17.00 -26.51 19.07
CA GLY A 63 -17.43 -26.59 20.46
C GLY A 63 -17.95 -25.25 20.99
N ASP A 64 -17.77 -25.01 22.29
CA ASP A 64 -18.12 -23.74 22.92
C ASP A 64 -17.05 -22.69 22.59
N VAL A 65 -17.38 -21.77 21.69
CA VAL A 65 -16.50 -20.69 21.26
C VAL A 65 -16.93 -19.34 21.81
N VAL A 66 -15.94 -18.49 22.08
CA VAL A 66 -16.14 -17.12 22.53
C VAL A 66 -15.44 -16.14 21.58
N PRO A 67 -15.88 -14.87 21.52
CA PRO A 67 -15.16 -13.84 20.79
C PRO A 67 -13.71 -13.69 21.27
N LEU A 68 -12.77 -13.55 20.33
CA LEU A 68 -11.36 -13.30 20.65
C LEU A 68 -11.18 -11.93 21.29
N ARG A 69 -10.64 -11.91 22.51
CA ARG A 69 -10.24 -10.68 23.21
C ARG A 69 -8.74 -10.48 23.11
N LEU A 70 -8.34 -9.26 22.77
CA LEU A 70 -6.95 -8.87 22.60
C LEU A 70 -6.46 -8.17 23.88
N THR A 71 -5.43 -8.74 24.49
CA THR A 71 -4.68 -8.15 25.61
C THR A 71 -3.18 -8.07 25.31
N HIS A 72 -2.77 -8.46 24.11
CA HIS A 72 -1.38 -8.38 23.70
C HIS A 72 -0.94 -6.94 23.41
N HIS A 73 0.33 -6.63 23.67
CA HIS A 73 0.92 -5.31 23.39
C HIS A 73 0.13 -4.17 24.05
N ALA A 74 -0.38 -3.22 23.27
CA ALA A 74 -1.15 -2.07 23.75
C ALA A 74 -2.67 -2.32 23.82
N TRP A 75 -3.14 -3.53 23.52
CA TRP A 75 -4.55 -3.89 23.60
C TRP A 75 -5.01 -4.07 25.04
N ASN A 76 -6.25 -3.66 25.34
CA ASN A 76 -6.79 -3.58 26.70
C ASN A 76 -8.09 -4.38 26.88
N GLY A 77 -8.22 -5.53 26.21
CA GLY A 77 -9.38 -6.43 26.29
C GLY A 77 -10.44 -6.21 25.21
N THR A 78 -10.13 -5.42 24.18
CA THR A 78 -10.97 -5.19 23.00
C THR A 78 -11.17 -6.48 22.22
N LEU A 79 -12.27 -6.56 21.46
CA LEU A 79 -12.52 -7.67 20.57
C LEU A 79 -11.65 -7.56 19.31
N SER A 80 -11.18 -8.69 18.79
CA SER A 80 -10.67 -8.74 17.41
C SER A 80 -11.86 -8.69 16.45
N PHE A 81 -12.28 -7.46 16.12
CA PHE A 81 -13.50 -7.20 15.37
C PHE A 81 -13.31 -6.05 14.39
N CYS A 82 -13.22 -6.37 13.11
CA CYS A 82 -12.87 -5.40 12.05
C CYS A 82 -13.83 -5.50 10.86
N ASN A 83 -14.04 -4.38 10.19
CA ASN A 83 -14.66 -4.33 8.87
C ASN A 83 -13.61 -4.68 7.80
N HIS A 84 -13.94 -5.64 6.95
CA HIS A 84 -13.16 -6.03 5.78
C HIS A 84 -14.00 -5.85 4.52
N THR A 85 -13.37 -5.68 3.34
CA THR A 85 -14.13 -5.81 2.09
C THR A 85 -14.80 -7.18 2.04
N TRP A 86 -16.08 -7.23 1.68
CA TRP A 86 -16.92 -8.44 1.72
C TRP A 86 -16.62 -9.49 0.64
N VAL A 87 -15.45 -9.43 0.01
CA VAL A 87 -14.98 -10.46 -0.91
C VAL A 87 -14.33 -11.56 -0.07
N LEU A 88 -15.06 -12.65 0.15
CA LEU A 88 -14.55 -13.82 0.89
C LEU A 88 -13.41 -14.48 0.09
N PRO A 89 -12.16 -14.53 0.61
CA PRO A 89 -11.02 -15.05 -0.14
C PRO A 89 -11.15 -16.55 -0.44
N ARG A 90 -10.55 -17.03 -1.53
CA ARG A 90 -10.57 -18.44 -1.96
C ARG A 90 -10.12 -19.41 -0.87
N SER A 91 -9.12 -19.00 -0.07
CA SER A 91 -8.61 -19.77 1.07
C SER A 91 -9.58 -19.89 2.25
N HIS A 92 -10.70 -19.15 2.21
CA HIS A 92 -11.71 -19.12 3.27
C HIS A 92 -12.99 -19.84 2.82
N ARG A 93 -13.66 -20.46 3.81
CA ARG A 93 -14.94 -21.12 3.60
C ARG A 93 -15.93 -20.84 4.72
N VAL A 94 -17.21 -20.83 4.39
CA VAL A 94 -18.30 -20.85 5.37
C VAL A 94 -18.49 -22.29 5.85
N ILE A 95 -18.50 -22.51 7.17
CA ILE A 95 -18.67 -23.83 7.80
C ILE A 95 -20.04 -23.98 8.50
N GLY A 96 -20.93 -23.01 8.33
CA GLY A 96 -22.26 -22.98 8.92
C GLY A 96 -22.56 -21.62 9.52
N ALA A 97 -23.63 -21.53 10.29
CA ALA A 97 -24.04 -20.31 10.98
C ALA A 97 -24.32 -20.60 12.46
N MET A 98 -24.16 -19.58 13.29
CA MET A 98 -24.49 -19.64 14.73
C MET A 98 -25.17 -18.34 15.17
N PRO A 99 -25.89 -18.33 16.32
CA PRO A 99 -26.40 -17.09 16.90
C PRO A 99 -25.29 -16.05 17.06
N LEU A 100 -25.62 -14.78 16.88
CA LEU A 100 -24.65 -13.70 17.00
C LEU A 100 -24.05 -13.66 18.40
N LEU A 101 -22.71 -13.72 18.48
CA LEU A 101 -21.96 -13.55 19.73
C LEU A 101 -21.69 -12.07 20.04
N HIS A 102 -21.97 -11.20 19.07
CA HIS A 102 -21.89 -9.76 19.19
C HIS A 102 -22.89 -9.11 18.23
N ASP A 103 -23.42 -7.96 18.59
CA ASP A 103 -24.48 -7.27 17.85
C ASP A 103 -24.16 -5.80 17.55
N GLU A 104 -23.03 -5.25 17.99
CA GLU A 104 -22.61 -3.85 17.77
C GLU A 104 -21.82 -3.66 16.45
N PRO A 105 -21.71 -2.41 15.92
CA PRO A 105 -20.84 -2.14 14.78
C PRO A 105 -19.36 -2.24 15.17
N SER A 106 -18.52 -2.66 14.23
CA SER A 106 -17.08 -2.42 14.34
C SER A 106 -16.78 -1.00 13.89
N ASN A 107 -15.93 -0.30 14.67
CA ASN A 107 -15.33 0.98 14.30
C ASN A 107 -13.85 0.80 13.90
N SER A 108 -13.47 -0.40 13.44
CA SER A 108 -12.12 -0.72 12.98
C SER A 108 -12.18 -1.26 11.55
N TRP A 109 -11.15 -0.99 10.77
CA TRP A 109 -11.04 -1.42 9.37
C TRP A 109 -9.69 -2.08 9.15
N ALA A 110 -9.69 -3.13 8.34
CA ALA A 110 -8.47 -3.82 7.96
C ALA A 110 -8.51 -4.18 6.47
N SER A 111 -7.34 -4.06 5.82
CA SER A 111 -7.14 -4.54 4.46
C SER A 111 -6.92 -6.05 4.47
N GLY A 112 -7.61 -6.77 3.59
CA GLY A 112 -7.44 -8.22 3.46
C GLY A 112 -7.97 -9.01 4.65
N TRP A 113 -8.18 -10.31 4.46
CA TRP A 113 -8.60 -11.22 5.52
C TRP A 113 -7.38 -11.95 6.06
N HIS A 114 -6.99 -11.65 7.30
CA HIS A 114 -5.79 -12.16 7.97
C HIS A 114 -6.18 -13.05 9.16
N LEU A 115 -7.11 -13.97 8.92
CA LEU A 115 -7.75 -14.73 9.98
C LEU A 115 -6.72 -15.56 10.79
N GLY A 116 -6.70 -15.37 12.11
CA GLY A 116 -5.81 -16.06 13.03
C GLY A 116 -4.47 -15.36 13.29
N ASP A 117 -4.14 -14.25 12.63
CA ASP A 117 -2.92 -13.50 12.94
C ASP A 117 -2.99 -12.87 14.35
N GLN A 118 -4.15 -12.31 14.72
CA GLN A 118 -4.35 -11.78 16.08
C GLN A 118 -4.41 -12.89 17.12
N LEU A 119 -5.06 -14.02 16.81
CA LEU A 119 -5.06 -15.18 17.71
C LEU A 119 -3.64 -15.73 17.95
N ALA A 120 -2.79 -15.74 16.92
CA ALA A 120 -1.40 -16.16 17.06
C ALA A 120 -0.62 -15.24 18.01
N ARG A 121 -0.78 -13.92 17.88
CA ARG A 121 -0.17 -12.93 18.78
C ARG A 121 -0.70 -13.05 20.19
N GLN A 122 -2.00 -13.22 20.35
CA GLN A 122 -2.64 -13.38 21.66
C GLN A 122 -2.10 -14.62 22.38
N ARG A 123 -2.02 -15.76 21.70
CA ARG A 123 -1.47 -16.98 22.29
C ARG A 123 0.00 -16.86 22.67
N ARG A 124 0.82 -16.18 21.85
CA ARG A 124 2.21 -15.90 22.23
C ARG A 124 2.27 -15.08 23.50
N TRP A 125 1.45 -14.02 23.57
CA TRP A 125 1.34 -13.14 24.71
C TRP A 125 0.93 -13.89 26.00
N ASP A 126 -0.08 -14.74 25.93
CA ASP A 126 -0.55 -15.54 27.06
C ASP A 126 0.52 -16.55 27.54
N ASN A 127 1.45 -16.95 26.67
CA ASN A 127 2.60 -17.78 26.99
C ASN A 127 3.85 -16.98 27.42
N GLY A 128 3.72 -15.65 27.62
CA GLY A 128 4.81 -14.78 28.08
C GLY A 128 5.79 -14.33 26.98
N LEU A 129 5.47 -14.56 25.71
CA LEU A 129 6.26 -14.07 24.56
C LEU A 129 5.69 -12.73 24.10
N HIS A 130 6.33 -11.65 24.54
CA HIS A 130 5.89 -10.27 24.28
C HIS A 130 6.51 -9.64 23.03
N GLU A 131 7.45 -10.33 22.39
CA GLU A 131 8.05 -9.95 21.11
C GLU A 131 7.59 -10.89 20.00
N ASP A 132 7.36 -10.35 18.80
CA ASP A 132 7.03 -11.16 17.63
C ASP A 132 8.31 -11.83 17.09
N PRO A 133 8.34 -13.17 16.95
CA PRO A 133 9.53 -13.88 16.50
C PRO A 133 9.84 -13.56 15.04
N VAL A 134 11.12 -13.62 14.67
CA VAL A 134 11.53 -13.60 13.28
C VAL A 134 11.00 -14.87 12.60
N GLU A 135 10.04 -14.70 11.70
CA GLU A 135 9.46 -15.80 10.94
C GLU A 135 10.31 -16.06 9.69
N ALA A 136 10.99 -17.21 9.63
CA ALA A 136 11.88 -17.56 8.52
C ALA A 136 11.19 -17.60 7.14
N TRP A 137 9.84 -17.62 7.11
CA TRP A 137 9.04 -17.57 5.89
C TRP A 137 8.64 -16.15 5.45
N LYS A 138 8.99 -15.12 6.24
CA LYS A 138 8.87 -13.70 5.91
C LYS A 138 10.25 -13.14 5.60
N ALA A 139 10.35 -12.36 4.53
CA ALA A 139 11.53 -11.59 4.22
C ALA A 139 11.14 -10.19 3.73
N GLU A 140 11.91 -9.20 4.16
CA GLU A 140 11.75 -7.82 3.76
C GLU A 140 13.09 -7.27 3.28
N TYR A 141 13.07 -6.58 2.14
CA TYR A 141 14.25 -5.99 1.53
C TYR A 141 13.95 -4.59 1.00
N THR A 142 14.99 -3.78 0.88
CA THR A 142 14.98 -2.64 -0.04
C THR A 142 15.33 -3.10 -1.46
N GLY A 143 15.03 -2.29 -2.47
CA GLY A 143 15.40 -2.55 -3.86
C GLY A 143 16.91 -2.76 -4.05
N GLU A 144 17.72 -1.98 -3.35
CA GLU A 144 19.19 -2.12 -3.37
C GLU A 144 19.63 -3.48 -2.79
N THR A 145 19.18 -3.79 -1.57
CA THR A 145 19.61 -5.00 -0.85
C THR A 145 19.13 -6.27 -1.54
N VAL A 146 17.92 -6.29 -2.11
CA VAL A 146 17.46 -7.44 -2.88
C VAL A 146 18.26 -7.61 -4.16
N ASN A 147 18.62 -6.54 -4.88
CA ASN A 147 19.42 -6.65 -6.10
C ASN A 147 20.83 -7.17 -5.81
N GLU A 148 21.47 -6.71 -4.73
CA GLU A 148 22.74 -7.27 -4.26
C GLU A 148 22.59 -8.76 -3.94
N PHE A 149 21.53 -9.14 -3.22
CA PHE A 149 21.23 -10.53 -2.90
C PHE A 149 21.02 -11.40 -4.15
N LEU A 150 20.18 -10.94 -5.09
CA LEU A 150 19.86 -11.65 -6.34
C LEU A 150 21.10 -11.81 -7.24
N SER A 151 22.04 -10.85 -7.19
CA SER A 151 23.30 -10.92 -7.94
C SER A 151 24.29 -11.96 -7.40
N ARG A 152 24.21 -12.28 -6.10
CA ARG A 152 25.11 -13.22 -5.42
C ARG A 152 24.53 -14.62 -5.23
N SER A 153 23.21 -14.72 -5.09
CA SER A 153 22.54 -15.96 -4.73
C SER A 153 22.40 -16.89 -5.94
N THR A 154 22.81 -18.14 -5.75
CA THR A 154 22.56 -19.25 -6.69
C THR A 154 21.52 -20.25 -6.16
N ALA A 155 21.24 -20.25 -4.85
CA ALA A 155 20.32 -21.18 -4.21
C ALA A 155 18.94 -20.54 -3.95
N PRO A 156 17.83 -21.21 -4.32
CA PRO A 156 16.48 -20.72 -4.02
C PRO A 156 16.20 -20.65 -2.52
N GLN A 157 15.56 -19.57 -2.08
CA GLN A 157 15.02 -19.36 -0.73
C GLN A 157 13.58 -19.88 -0.63
N ALA A 158 13.40 -21.18 -0.82
CA ALA A 158 12.07 -21.81 -0.85
C ALA A 158 11.30 -21.71 0.48
N GLN A 159 11.98 -21.44 1.59
CA GLN A 159 11.32 -21.21 2.87
C GLN A 159 10.60 -19.86 2.93
N VAL A 160 11.06 -18.87 2.14
CA VAL A 160 10.45 -17.53 2.08
C VAL A 160 9.21 -17.60 1.20
N THR A 161 8.10 -17.16 1.77
CA THR A 161 6.78 -17.22 1.13
C THR A 161 6.01 -15.91 1.21
N GLN A 162 6.40 -15.03 2.13
CA GLN A 162 5.93 -13.66 2.19
C GLN A 162 7.14 -12.77 1.97
N LEU A 163 7.08 -11.98 0.90
CA LEU A 163 8.18 -11.16 0.45
C LEU A 163 7.69 -9.73 0.25
N THR A 164 8.26 -8.81 1.01
CA THR A 164 8.07 -7.37 0.82
C THR A 164 9.37 -6.78 0.31
N ILE A 165 9.29 -6.00 -0.78
CA ILE A 165 10.42 -5.25 -1.30
C ILE A 165 9.99 -3.80 -1.48
N THR A 166 10.64 -2.89 -0.76
CA THR A 166 10.41 -1.44 -0.84
C THR A 166 11.54 -0.75 -1.58
N ASP A 167 11.37 0.53 -1.92
CA ASP A 167 12.41 1.37 -2.51
C ASP A 167 13.04 0.77 -3.77
N ILE A 168 12.21 0.13 -4.60
CA ILE A 168 12.63 -0.43 -5.87
C ILE A 168 12.81 0.70 -6.89
N ASP A 169 14.04 0.88 -7.37
CA ASP A 169 14.35 1.67 -8.56
C ASP A 169 14.32 0.80 -9.82
N SER A 170 14.83 -0.43 -9.73
CA SER A 170 14.80 -1.44 -10.79
C SER A 170 14.80 -2.85 -10.16
N LEU A 171 14.04 -3.78 -10.71
CA LEU A 171 14.01 -5.18 -10.28
C LEU A 171 13.78 -6.12 -11.47
N ASP A 172 14.58 -7.17 -11.56
CA ASP A 172 14.41 -8.27 -12.53
C ASP A 172 13.51 -9.36 -11.93
N CYS A 173 12.28 -9.46 -12.43
CA CYS A 173 11.31 -10.44 -11.94
C CYS A 173 11.69 -11.88 -12.28
N ALA A 174 12.52 -12.13 -13.32
CA ALA A 174 13.01 -13.48 -13.60
C ALA A 174 13.95 -13.96 -12.49
N GLN A 175 14.86 -13.08 -12.03
CA GLN A 175 15.77 -13.40 -10.93
C GLN A 175 15.02 -13.54 -9.60
N LEU A 176 14.05 -12.65 -9.36
CA LEU A 176 13.17 -12.71 -8.19
C LEU A 176 12.50 -14.07 -8.08
N VAL A 177 11.83 -14.53 -9.14
CA VAL A 177 11.10 -15.80 -9.12
C VAL A 177 12.02 -17.00 -8.99
N ARG A 178 13.22 -16.95 -9.61
CA ARG A 178 14.24 -17.99 -9.43
C ARG A 178 14.68 -18.12 -7.96
N CYS A 179 14.84 -17.00 -7.28
CA CYS A 179 15.34 -16.97 -5.91
C CYS A 179 14.24 -17.20 -4.88
N PHE A 180 12.99 -16.83 -5.16
CA PHE A 180 11.86 -16.95 -4.25
C PHE A 180 10.68 -17.68 -4.90
N PRO A 181 10.85 -18.98 -5.26
CA PRO A 181 9.85 -19.70 -6.07
C PRO A 181 8.55 -20.02 -5.32
N GLU A 182 8.60 -20.10 -3.98
CA GLU A 182 7.47 -20.51 -3.13
C GLU A 182 6.67 -19.32 -2.56
N VAL A 183 6.84 -18.11 -3.13
CA VAL A 183 6.13 -16.92 -2.68
C VAL A 183 4.62 -17.04 -2.87
N THR A 184 3.90 -16.95 -1.75
CA THR A 184 2.44 -16.89 -1.69
C THR A 184 1.95 -15.45 -1.51
N TRP A 185 2.73 -14.57 -0.89
CA TRP A 185 2.42 -13.14 -0.75
C TRP A 185 3.60 -12.29 -1.21
N LEU A 186 3.37 -11.52 -2.26
CA LEU A 186 4.36 -10.60 -2.82
C LEU A 186 3.89 -9.16 -2.69
N HIS A 187 4.70 -8.31 -2.06
CA HIS A 187 4.51 -6.86 -2.02
C HIS A 187 5.72 -6.17 -2.62
N LEU A 188 5.51 -5.44 -3.71
CA LEU A 188 6.53 -4.65 -4.40
C LEU A 188 6.14 -3.18 -4.36
N HIS A 189 7.02 -2.35 -3.84
CA HIS A 189 6.84 -0.90 -3.77
C HIS A 189 8.08 -0.18 -4.28
N GLY A 190 7.88 0.74 -5.22
CA GLY A 190 8.94 1.56 -5.81
C GLY A 190 8.70 3.05 -5.63
N ARG A 191 9.55 3.86 -6.27
CA ARG A 191 9.36 5.32 -6.41
C ARG A 191 9.46 5.67 -7.88
N LEU A 192 8.43 5.30 -8.64
CA LEU A 192 8.46 5.26 -10.11
C LEU A 192 9.53 4.29 -10.65
N GLY A 193 9.75 3.18 -9.94
CA GLY A 193 10.74 2.17 -10.28
C GLY A 193 10.34 1.32 -11.49
N LEU A 194 11.26 0.47 -11.95
CA LEU A 194 11.07 -0.40 -13.11
C LEU A 194 11.07 -1.88 -12.73
N LEU A 195 10.09 -2.61 -13.24
CA LEU A 195 10.06 -4.07 -13.25
C LEU A 195 10.40 -4.55 -14.65
N SER A 196 11.47 -5.32 -14.77
CA SER A 196 11.83 -6.01 -16.00
C SER A 196 11.43 -7.49 -15.92
N ALA A 197 11.12 -8.09 -17.07
CA ALA A 197 10.61 -9.46 -17.16
C ALA A 197 9.38 -9.74 -16.27
N ALA A 198 8.50 -8.74 -16.09
CA ALA A 198 7.37 -8.82 -15.17
C ALA A 198 6.42 -10.01 -15.45
N GLY A 199 6.28 -10.41 -16.72
CA GLY A 199 5.53 -11.61 -17.11
C GLY A 199 6.00 -12.89 -16.41
N GLU A 200 7.24 -12.94 -15.90
CA GLU A 200 7.78 -14.09 -15.18
C GLU A 200 7.14 -14.36 -13.83
N LEU A 201 6.44 -13.37 -13.25
CA LEU A 201 5.63 -13.56 -12.06
C LEU A 201 4.53 -14.64 -12.27
N ASN A 202 4.16 -14.94 -13.51
CA ASN A 202 3.27 -16.08 -13.85
C ASN A 202 3.86 -17.46 -13.50
N ARG A 203 5.14 -17.57 -13.14
CA ARG A 203 5.74 -18.83 -12.68
C ARG A 203 5.48 -19.13 -11.20
N LEU A 204 4.99 -18.16 -10.43
CA LEU A 204 4.66 -18.34 -9.00
C LEU A 204 3.28 -18.99 -8.84
N SER A 205 3.17 -20.29 -9.12
CA SER A 205 1.87 -21.00 -9.11
C SER A 205 1.15 -20.99 -7.76
N SER A 206 1.90 -20.82 -6.66
CA SER A 206 1.39 -20.74 -5.29
C SER A 206 1.03 -19.32 -4.85
N LEU A 207 1.15 -18.32 -5.73
CA LEU A 207 0.89 -16.91 -5.40
C LEU A 207 -0.58 -16.70 -5.06
N GLN A 208 -0.84 -16.25 -3.84
CA GLN A 208 -2.18 -15.96 -3.30
C GLN A 208 -2.45 -14.45 -3.29
N ARG A 209 -1.44 -13.62 -3.02
CA ARG A 209 -1.60 -12.17 -2.86
C ARG A 209 -0.48 -11.43 -3.56
N ILE A 210 -0.84 -10.44 -4.36
CA ILE A 210 0.11 -9.53 -4.97
C ILE A 210 -0.30 -8.08 -4.72
N ARG A 211 0.66 -7.28 -4.25
CA ARG A 211 0.57 -5.83 -4.18
C ARG A 211 1.71 -5.21 -4.97
N ILE A 212 1.40 -4.33 -5.92
CA ILE A 212 2.39 -3.57 -6.69
C ILE A 212 2.03 -2.10 -6.60
N ALA A 213 2.96 -1.28 -6.12
CA ALA A 213 2.77 0.15 -5.96
C ALA A 213 3.94 0.94 -6.53
N ASP A 214 3.65 1.98 -7.32
CA ASP A 214 4.61 2.93 -7.90
C ASP A 214 5.75 2.28 -8.69
N LEU A 215 5.37 1.30 -9.52
CA LEU A 215 6.26 0.50 -10.35
C LEU A 215 5.78 0.40 -11.79
N PHE A 216 6.72 0.49 -12.72
CA PHE A 216 6.52 0.64 -14.17
C PHE A 216 7.37 -0.38 -14.95
N GLY A 217 7.43 -0.28 -16.28
CA GLY A 217 8.16 -1.21 -17.15
C GLY A 217 7.36 -2.43 -17.62
N MET A 218 6.23 -2.71 -16.96
CA MET A 218 5.27 -3.74 -17.35
C MET A 218 4.24 -3.25 -18.39
N THR A 219 3.89 -4.14 -19.31
CA THR A 219 2.90 -3.94 -20.39
C THR A 219 1.69 -4.85 -20.20
N GLY A 220 0.66 -4.73 -21.04
CA GLY A 220 -0.48 -5.65 -21.00
C GLY A 220 -0.10 -7.13 -21.13
N GLU A 221 0.97 -7.46 -21.86
CA GLU A 221 1.42 -8.84 -22.09
C GLU A 221 1.97 -9.52 -20.83
N ASP A 222 2.47 -8.72 -19.88
CA ASP A 222 3.04 -9.17 -18.60
C ASP A 222 1.97 -9.55 -17.57
N SER A 223 0.68 -9.33 -17.88
CA SER A 223 -0.42 -9.57 -16.93
C SER A 223 -0.42 -11.00 -16.39
N LEU A 224 -0.65 -11.12 -15.08
CA LEU A 224 -0.88 -12.40 -14.43
C LEU A 224 -2.15 -13.07 -14.98
N ARG A 225 -2.08 -14.37 -15.23
CA ARG A 225 -3.18 -15.15 -15.81
C ARG A 225 -3.73 -16.16 -14.79
N PRO A 226 -5.07 -16.29 -14.64
CA PRO A 226 -5.66 -17.24 -13.71
C PRO A 226 -5.18 -18.69 -13.88
N GLN A 227 -4.87 -19.12 -15.10
CA GLN A 227 -4.38 -20.48 -15.38
C GLN A 227 -2.93 -20.70 -14.93
N ARG A 228 -2.17 -19.62 -14.70
CA ARG A 228 -0.76 -19.65 -14.30
C ARG A 228 -0.58 -19.45 -12.80
N VAL A 229 -1.44 -18.62 -12.20
CA VAL A 229 -1.48 -18.33 -10.76
C VAL A 229 -2.88 -18.63 -10.19
N PRO A 230 -3.31 -19.90 -10.15
CA PRO A 230 -4.70 -20.28 -9.84
C PRO A 230 -5.13 -19.96 -8.41
N GLU A 231 -4.17 -19.86 -7.49
CA GLU A 231 -4.42 -19.58 -6.07
C GLU A 231 -4.59 -18.08 -5.75
N LEU A 232 -4.47 -17.21 -6.75
CA LEU A 232 -4.49 -15.76 -6.55
C LEU A 232 -5.88 -15.28 -6.07
N GLU A 233 -5.92 -14.85 -4.82
CA GLU A 233 -7.11 -14.37 -4.12
C GLU A 233 -7.08 -12.86 -3.86
N SER A 234 -5.94 -12.18 -4.05
CA SER A 234 -5.85 -10.73 -3.89
C SER A 234 -4.89 -10.09 -4.90
N VAL A 235 -5.41 -9.10 -5.63
CA VAL A 235 -4.67 -8.22 -6.53
C VAL A 235 -4.87 -6.79 -6.06
N ASP A 236 -3.79 -6.12 -5.67
CA ASP A 236 -3.79 -4.70 -5.31
C ASP A 236 -2.72 -3.95 -6.11
N LEU A 237 -3.17 -3.05 -6.99
CA LEU A 237 -2.30 -2.29 -7.88
C LEU A 237 -2.54 -0.80 -7.66
N TYR A 238 -1.48 -0.06 -7.37
CA TYR A 238 -1.53 1.38 -7.18
C TYR A 238 -0.44 2.06 -8.03
N SER A 239 -0.79 3.08 -8.80
CA SER A 239 0.21 3.84 -9.57
C SER A 239 1.08 2.95 -10.47
N VAL A 240 0.43 2.18 -11.35
CA VAL A 240 1.05 1.26 -12.32
C VAL A 240 0.72 1.67 -13.76
N PRO A 241 1.42 1.15 -14.80
CA PRO A 241 1.11 1.47 -16.20
C PRO A 241 -0.35 1.25 -16.57
N ALA A 242 -0.94 2.20 -17.30
CA ALA A 242 -2.36 2.18 -17.64
C ALA A 242 -2.76 0.95 -18.47
N GLU A 243 -1.88 0.51 -19.36
CA GLU A 243 -2.10 -0.69 -20.18
C GLU A 243 -2.10 -1.96 -19.32
N TYR A 244 -1.11 -2.13 -18.43
CA TYR A 244 -1.05 -3.23 -17.47
C TYR A 244 -2.27 -3.22 -16.53
N ALA A 245 -2.62 -2.07 -15.96
CA ALA A 245 -3.81 -1.92 -15.11
C ALA A 245 -5.09 -2.32 -15.83
N SER A 246 -5.24 -1.95 -17.10
CA SER A 246 -6.41 -2.32 -17.92
C SER A 246 -6.47 -3.83 -18.16
N ALA A 247 -5.35 -4.44 -18.54
CA ALA A 247 -5.25 -5.87 -18.78
C ALA A 247 -5.49 -6.70 -17.51
N MET A 248 -4.91 -6.30 -16.37
CA MET A 248 -5.16 -6.92 -15.07
C MET A 248 -6.63 -6.82 -14.65
N ARG A 249 -7.28 -5.65 -14.81
CA ARG A 249 -8.72 -5.50 -14.54
C ARG A 249 -9.56 -6.43 -15.41
N GLY A 250 -9.29 -6.48 -16.72
CA GLY A 250 -10.02 -7.33 -17.66
C GLY A 250 -9.89 -8.81 -17.33
N THR A 251 -8.70 -9.21 -16.86
CA THR A 251 -8.37 -10.60 -16.53
C THR A 251 -8.96 -11.04 -15.19
N TRP A 252 -8.87 -10.21 -14.15
CA TRP A 252 -9.15 -10.64 -12.77
C TRP A 252 -10.52 -10.22 -12.23
N ARG A 253 -11.20 -9.23 -12.82
CA ARG A 253 -12.58 -8.90 -12.40
C ARG A 253 -13.56 -10.07 -12.57
N PRO A 254 -13.49 -10.90 -13.64
CA PRO A 254 -14.30 -12.11 -13.76
C PRO A 254 -14.08 -13.13 -12.64
N GLU A 255 -12.95 -13.07 -11.92
CA GLU A 255 -12.59 -13.97 -10.82
C GLU A 255 -13.14 -13.49 -9.46
N ILE A 256 -13.73 -12.29 -9.38
CA ILE A 256 -14.32 -11.75 -8.13
C ILE A 256 -15.41 -12.67 -7.56
N PRO A 257 -16.37 -13.20 -8.34
CA PRO A 257 -17.34 -14.18 -7.84
C PRO A 257 -16.72 -15.48 -7.31
N ALA A 258 -15.49 -15.81 -7.73
CA ALA A 258 -14.74 -16.96 -7.22
C ALA A 258 -13.91 -16.60 -5.97
N GLY A 259 -13.97 -15.36 -5.46
CA GLY A 259 -13.30 -14.95 -4.23
C GLY A 259 -11.94 -14.29 -4.43
N THR A 260 -11.68 -13.72 -5.60
CA THR A 260 -10.50 -12.88 -5.81
C THR A 260 -10.83 -11.41 -5.57
N TYR A 261 -10.16 -10.78 -4.62
CA TYR A 261 -10.20 -9.34 -4.42
C TYR A 261 -9.37 -8.63 -5.50
N VAL A 262 -9.92 -7.56 -6.09
CA VAL A 262 -9.26 -6.77 -7.15
C VAL A 262 -9.39 -5.28 -6.86
N SER A 263 -8.26 -4.67 -6.51
CA SER A 263 -8.06 -3.24 -6.30
C SER A 263 -7.07 -2.73 -7.33
N VAL A 264 -7.46 -1.72 -8.13
CA VAL A 264 -6.58 -1.12 -9.13
C VAL A 264 -6.86 0.39 -9.18
N HIS A 265 -5.96 1.17 -8.61
CA HIS A 265 -6.07 2.63 -8.47
C HIS A 265 -4.90 3.35 -9.15
N GLN A 266 -5.12 4.62 -9.51
CA GLN A 266 -4.09 5.49 -10.08
C GLN A 266 -3.35 4.92 -11.30
N ALA A 267 -4.06 4.34 -12.26
CA ALA A 267 -3.44 3.85 -13.49
C ALA A 267 -2.80 5.02 -14.29
N ARG A 268 -1.48 4.99 -14.52
CA ARG A 268 -0.72 6.12 -15.10
C ARG A 268 -0.32 5.87 -16.55
N LYS A 269 -0.37 6.92 -17.38
CA LYS A 269 0.17 6.90 -18.75
C LYS A 269 1.67 7.20 -18.72
N ALA A 270 2.40 6.78 -19.76
CA ALA A 270 3.84 7.06 -19.88
C ALA A 270 4.17 8.57 -19.75
N ALA A 271 3.39 9.44 -20.40
CA ALA A 271 3.55 10.89 -20.29
C ALA A 271 3.44 11.42 -18.85
N TRP A 272 2.54 10.83 -18.03
CA TRP A 272 2.44 11.21 -16.62
C TRP A 272 3.72 10.85 -15.86
N VAL A 273 4.29 9.68 -16.11
CA VAL A 273 5.52 9.23 -15.45
C VAL A 273 6.70 10.13 -15.82
N GLU A 274 6.81 10.51 -17.09
CA GLU A 274 7.82 11.44 -17.58
C GLU A 274 7.70 12.82 -16.91
N GLU A 275 6.49 13.38 -16.88
CA GLU A 275 6.22 14.68 -16.27
C GLU A 275 6.44 14.72 -14.74
N ASN A 276 6.33 13.57 -14.06
CA ASN A 276 6.36 13.46 -12.60
C ASN A 276 7.62 12.83 -12.02
N ARG A 277 8.59 12.43 -12.86
CA ARG A 277 9.84 11.78 -12.42
C ARG A 277 10.60 12.57 -11.37
N ASN A 278 10.66 13.89 -11.55
CA ASN A 278 11.35 14.82 -10.64
C ASN A 278 10.35 15.74 -9.91
N ASN A 279 9.10 15.29 -9.78
CA ASN A 279 8.07 16.03 -9.05
C ASN A 279 7.95 15.45 -7.62
N PRO A 280 8.41 16.18 -6.58
CA PRO A 280 8.29 15.74 -5.19
C PRO A 280 6.84 15.75 -4.70
N LEU A 281 5.94 16.50 -5.37
CA LEU A 281 4.52 16.57 -5.01
C LEU A 281 3.65 15.55 -5.76
N ARG A 282 4.24 14.64 -6.54
CA ARG A 282 3.47 13.71 -7.41
C ARG A 282 2.45 12.86 -6.66
N ASP A 283 2.72 12.56 -5.38
CA ASP A 283 1.87 11.70 -4.54
C ASP A 283 0.58 12.42 -4.09
N TRP A 284 0.49 13.73 -4.31
CA TRP A 284 -0.74 14.51 -4.12
C TRP A 284 -1.78 14.23 -5.22
N ASP A 285 -1.40 13.61 -6.34
CA ASP A 285 -2.30 13.35 -7.45
C ASP A 285 -3.35 12.27 -7.12
N GLY A 286 -4.51 12.74 -6.65
CA GLY A 286 -5.65 11.92 -6.24
C GLY A 286 -5.51 11.34 -4.83
N ARG A 287 -4.76 12.03 -3.96
CA ARG A 287 -4.84 11.93 -2.50
C ARG A 287 -6.00 12.78 -1.99
N GLU A 288 -6.92 12.21 -1.22
CA GLU A 288 -7.94 13.00 -0.54
C GLU A 288 -7.32 13.68 0.71
N PRO A 289 -7.68 14.93 1.04
CA PRO A 289 -8.71 15.79 0.42
C PRO A 289 -8.23 16.66 -0.76
N ILE A 290 -7.03 16.42 -1.30
CA ILE A 290 -6.41 17.25 -2.35
C ILE A 290 -7.12 17.07 -3.70
N SER A 291 -7.87 18.08 -4.13
CA SER A 291 -8.50 18.06 -5.45
C SER A 291 -7.47 18.09 -6.59
N THR A 292 -7.81 17.52 -7.75
CA THR A 292 -6.96 17.56 -8.95
C THR A 292 -6.58 18.98 -9.36
N THR A 293 -7.46 19.97 -9.14
CA THR A 293 -7.18 21.37 -9.43
C THR A 293 -6.12 21.95 -8.49
N VAL A 294 -6.21 21.64 -7.19
CA VAL A 294 -5.21 22.04 -6.19
C VAL A 294 -3.87 21.40 -6.51
N TYR A 295 -3.85 20.09 -6.76
CA TYR A 295 -2.64 19.37 -7.16
C TYR A 295 -1.95 20.02 -8.37
N LYS A 296 -2.68 20.26 -9.47
CA LYS A 296 -2.10 20.90 -10.67
C LYS A 296 -1.51 22.28 -10.39
N ARG A 297 -2.16 23.08 -9.54
CA ARG A 297 -1.65 24.40 -9.16
C ARG A 297 -0.43 24.30 -8.25
N ALA A 298 -0.39 23.35 -7.31
CA ALA A 298 0.77 23.09 -6.47
C ALA A 298 1.99 22.70 -7.31
N VAL A 299 1.82 21.79 -8.28
CA VAL A 299 2.89 21.41 -9.21
C VAL A 299 3.35 22.57 -10.09
N ALA A 300 2.42 23.40 -10.57
CA ALA A 300 2.78 24.59 -11.35
C ALA A 300 3.57 25.61 -10.52
N GLN A 301 3.20 25.81 -9.26
CA GLN A 301 3.94 26.66 -8.33
C GLN A 301 5.34 26.09 -8.06
N TYR A 302 5.45 24.80 -7.75
CA TYR A 302 6.72 24.11 -7.57
C TYR A 302 7.64 24.29 -8.79
N LYS A 303 7.14 24.07 -10.01
CA LYS A 303 7.92 24.25 -11.25
C LYS A 303 8.38 25.70 -11.45
N THR A 304 7.53 26.67 -11.10
CA THR A 304 7.87 28.11 -11.13
C THR A 304 9.02 28.42 -10.17
N THR A 305 8.89 27.99 -8.92
CA THR A 305 9.92 28.18 -7.88
C THR A 305 11.23 27.49 -8.25
N ARG A 306 11.19 26.25 -8.74
CA ARG A 306 12.36 25.52 -9.23
C ARG A 306 13.09 26.29 -10.33
N THR A 307 12.35 26.78 -11.32
CA THR A 307 12.94 27.54 -12.44
C THR A 307 13.61 28.82 -11.96
N ALA A 308 12.96 29.55 -11.05
CA ALA A 308 13.51 30.78 -10.48
C ALA A 308 14.80 30.54 -9.68
N ILE A 309 14.86 29.48 -8.88
CA ILE A 309 16.06 29.14 -8.10
C ILE A 309 17.22 28.72 -8.99
N LEU A 310 16.98 27.84 -9.97
CA LEU A 310 18.02 27.44 -10.91
C LEU A 310 18.55 28.64 -11.72
N GLN A 311 17.69 29.60 -12.06
CA GLN A 311 18.12 30.84 -12.72
C GLN A 311 18.99 31.69 -11.78
N VAL A 312 18.58 31.90 -10.53
CA VAL A 312 19.38 32.66 -9.54
C VAL A 312 20.75 32.03 -9.31
N LEU A 313 20.83 30.70 -9.30
CA LEU A 313 22.08 29.97 -9.09
C LEU A 313 22.99 29.95 -10.33
N ALA A 314 22.44 30.07 -11.52
CA ALA A 314 23.22 30.17 -12.75
C ALA A 314 23.88 31.55 -12.97
N GLU A 315 23.45 32.59 -12.24
CA GLU A 315 23.96 33.95 -12.36
C GLU A 315 25.27 34.15 -11.57
N GLU A 316 26.30 34.72 -12.21
CA GLU A 316 27.63 34.93 -11.60
C GLU A 316 27.63 35.99 -10.48
N SER A 317 26.65 36.90 -10.47
CA SER A 317 26.56 37.95 -9.45
C SER A 317 25.99 37.40 -8.13
N ALA A 318 26.77 37.53 -7.06
CA ALA A 318 26.31 37.24 -5.70
C ALA A 318 25.55 38.42 -5.06
N VAL A 319 25.53 39.59 -5.72
CA VAL A 319 24.84 40.79 -5.21
C VAL A 319 23.33 40.51 -5.17
N ASP A 320 22.72 40.72 -4.01
CA ASP A 320 21.29 40.51 -3.72
C ASP A 320 20.75 39.08 -3.92
N ARG A 321 21.64 38.08 -4.04
CA ARG A 321 21.23 36.67 -4.19
C ARG A 321 20.29 36.23 -3.07
N LEU A 322 20.67 36.50 -1.82
CA LEU A 322 19.88 36.09 -0.65
C LEU A 322 18.49 36.75 -0.64
N ASN A 323 18.40 38.06 -0.91
CA ASN A 323 17.13 38.78 -0.98
C ASN A 323 16.20 38.21 -2.07
N ARG A 324 16.76 37.84 -3.23
CA ARG A 324 15.98 37.22 -4.32
C ARG A 324 15.48 35.82 -3.95
N VAL A 325 16.32 35.03 -3.27
CA VAL A 325 15.93 33.71 -2.78
C VAL A 325 14.83 33.81 -1.73
N GLU A 326 14.93 34.76 -0.80
CA GLU A 326 13.86 35.04 0.18
C GLU A 326 12.56 35.48 -0.51
N GLU A 327 12.63 36.30 -1.57
CA GLU A 327 11.45 36.68 -2.36
C GLU A 327 10.81 35.48 -3.06
N ILE A 328 11.63 34.58 -3.61
CA ILE A 328 11.13 33.33 -4.21
C ILE A 328 10.43 32.47 -3.16
N GLY A 329 11.02 32.34 -1.96
CA GLY A 329 10.42 31.65 -0.82
C GLY A 329 9.10 32.28 -0.40
N ARG A 330 9.04 33.62 -0.32
CA ARG A 330 7.81 34.36 -0.01
C ARG A 330 6.71 34.12 -1.03
N SER A 331 7.03 34.23 -2.32
CA SER A 331 6.08 33.96 -3.40
C SER A 331 5.54 32.53 -3.35
N TYR A 332 6.39 31.55 -3.03
CA TYR A 332 5.97 30.17 -2.80
C TYR A 332 5.00 30.07 -1.62
N GLY A 333 5.34 30.63 -0.46
CA GLY A 333 4.48 30.65 0.72
C GLY A 333 3.12 31.27 0.44
N GLU A 334 3.07 32.46 -0.17
CA GLU A 334 1.83 33.14 -0.54
C GLU A 334 0.95 32.34 -1.51
N ALA A 335 1.56 31.65 -2.47
CA ALA A 335 0.83 30.80 -3.39
C ALA A 335 0.15 29.63 -2.67
N PHE A 336 0.83 29.02 -1.69
CA PHE A 336 0.25 27.95 -0.88
C PHE A 336 -0.78 28.47 0.14
N ASN A 337 -0.61 29.66 0.74
CA ASN A 337 -1.66 30.33 1.50
C ASN A 337 -2.96 30.48 0.68
N GLN A 338 -2.82 30.86 -0.60
CA GLN A 338 -3.99 31.02 -1.47
C GLN A 338 -4.66 29.70 -1.85
N LEU A 339 -3.87 28.63 -2.00
CA LEU A 339 -4.40 27.29 -2.24
C LEU A 339 -5.12 26.77 -0.99
N ASP A 340 -4.51 26.95 0.17
CA ASP A 340 -5.02 26.44 1.42
C ASP A 340 -6.26 27.18 1.92
N ARG A 341 -6.29 28.53 1.83
CA ARG A 341 -7.46 29.34 2.24
C ARG A 341 -8.82 28.86 1.73
N ARG A 342 -8.85 28.14 0.61
CA ARG A 342 -10.08 27.61 0.01
C ARG A 342 -10.44 26.20 0.46
N SER A 343 -9.45 25.38 0.80
CA SER A 343 -9.63 23.94 1.03
C SER A 343 -9.19 23.45 2.40
N GLY A 344 -8.38 24.21 3.14
CA GLY A 344 -7.81 23.82 4.45
C GLY A 344 -7.18 22.43 4.40
N PHE A 345 -6.39 22.18 3.35
CA PHE A 345 -5.86 20.85 3.05
C PHE A 345 -4.41 20.67 3.50
N ILE A 346 -3.71 21.78 3.77
CA ILE A 346 -2.33 21.72 4.23
C ILE A 346 -2.35 21.45 5.73
N GLU A 347 -2.09 20.21 6.10
CA GLU A 347 -1.88 19.83 7.50
C GLU A 347 -0.38 19.61 7.76
N THR A 348 -0.06 18.85 8.82
CA THR A 348 1.34 18.59 9.21
C THR A 348 2.12 17.89 8.12
N VAL A 349 1.52 16.88 7.46
CA VAL A 349 2.19 16.07 6.43
C VAL A 349 2.42 16.90 5.17
N GLU A 350 1.39 17.57 4.66
CA GLU A 350 1.48 18.40 3.46
C GLU A 350 2.47 19.54 3.65
N ARG A 351 2.52 20.15 4.84
CA ARG A 351 3.53 21.15 5.19
C ARG A 351 4.95 20.59 5.07
N GLU A 352 5.20 19.43 5.68
CA GLU A 352 6.51 18.78 5.62
C GLU A 352 6.90 18.44 4.17
N GLU A 353 5.96 17.96 3.36
CA GLU A 353 6.14 17.69 1.94
C GLU A 353 6.45 18.95 1.13
N LEU A 354 5.84 20.10 1.46
CA LEU A 354 6.13 21.39 0.82
C LEU A 354 7.55 21.89 1.12
N PHE A 355 8.05 21.71 2.34
CA PHE A 355 9.43 22.03 2.67
C PHE A 355 10.41 21.03 2.06
N ALA A 356 10.08 19.73 2.07
CA ALA A 356 10.87 18.71 1.39
C ALA A 356 10.96 18.98 -0.13
N ALA A 357 9.92 19.55 -0.74
CA ALA A 357 9.95 19.97 -2.14
C ALA A 357 10.93 21.13 -2.38
N LEU A 358 11.04 22.09 -1.47
CA LEU A 358 12.06 23.15 -1.54
C LEU A 358 13.47 22.58 -1.36
N ASP A 359 13.65 21.68 -0.40
CA ASP A 359 14.92 20.98 -0.19
C ASP A 359 15.33 20.19 -1.43
N HIS A 360 14.38 19.57 -2.12
CA HIS A 360 14.62 18.86 -3.37
C HIS A 360 15.16 19.79 -4.47
N ILE A 361 14.65 21.01 -4.60
CA ILE A 361 15.15 22.01 -5.56
C ILE A 361 16.61 22.38 -5.26
N VAL A 362 16.94 22.58 -3.98
CA VAL A 362 18.32 22.92 -3.58
C VAL A 362 19.27 21.74 -3.83
N ASN A 363 18.86 20.53 -3.46
CA ASN A 363 19.67 19.33 -3.68
C ASN A 363 19.91 19.06 -5.18
N GLU A 364 18.91 19.33 -6.02
CA GLU A 364 19.07 19.27 -7.48
C GLU A 364 20.09 20.30 -7.98
N ALA A 365 20.04 21.52 -7.45
CA ALA A 365 21.01 22.54 -7.82
C ALA A 365 22.44 22.19 -7.36
N GLU A 366 22.60 21.62 -6.16
CA GLU A 366 23.90 21.13 -5.67
C GLU A 366 24.47 20.01 -6.55
N ALA A 367 23.61 19.13 -7.06
CA ALA A 367 24.03 18.11 -8.02
C ALA A 367 24.51 18.69 -9.35
N LEU A 368 23.99 19.86 -9.76
CA LEU A 368 24.35 20.54 -11.01
C LEU A 368 25.56 21.48 -10.87
N HIS A 369 25.70 22.15 -9.73
CA HIS A 369 26.64 23.26 -9.54
C HIS A 369 27.68 23.03 -8.42
N GLY A 370 27.60 21.91 -7.70
CA GLY A 370 28.45 21.59 -6.57
C GLY A 370 27.80 21.95 -5.23
N PRO A 371 28.36 21.44 -4.10
CA PRO A 371 27.81 21.69 -2.77
C PRO A 371 28.00 23.15 -2.33
N GLY A 372 27.26 23.57 -1.30
CA GLY A 372 27.46 24.87 -0.65
C GLY A 372 26.31 25.86 -0.84
N HIS A 373 25.08 25.37 -0.96
CA HIS A 373 23.87 26.19 -1.11
C HIS A 373 23.04 26.27 0.20
N GLU A 374 23.70 26.19 1.36
CA GLU A 374 23.04 26.29 2.68
C GLU A 374 22.34 27.64 2.89
N ASP A 375 22.95 28.71 2.40
CA ASP A 375 22.40 30.07 2.37
C ASP A 375 21.12 30.17 1.53
N VAL A 376 21.07 29.46 0.39
CA VAL A 376 19.88 29.37 -0.46
C VAL A 376 18.76 28.61 0.24
N ARG A 377 19.09 27.50 0.92
CA ARG A 377 18.12 26.74 1.73
C ARG A 377 17.52 27.60 2.83
N ALA A 378 18.38 28.28 3.60
CA ALA A 378 17.94 29.17 4.68
C ALA A 378 17.11 30.34 4.17
N GLY A 379 17.50 30.97 3.05
CA GLY A 379 16.75 32.05 2.42
C GLY A 379 15.36 31.63 1.96
N LEU A 380 15.22 30.47 1.31
CA LEU A 380 13.93 29.94 0.87
C LEU A 380 12.99 29.73 2.06
N VAL A 381 13.48 29.07 3.11
CA VAL A 381 12.71 28.79 4.34
C VAL A 381 12.32 30.11 5.03
N SER A 382 13.26 31.04 5.18
CA SER A 382 13.01 32.38 5.75
C SER A 382 11.90 33.12 4.99
N GLY A 383 11.97 33.11 3.65
CA GLY A 383 10.97 33.70 2.77
C GLY A 383 9.58 33.11 2.99
N VAL A 384 9.47 31.77 2.99
CA VAL A 384 8.19 31.07 3.21
C VAL A 384 7.62 31.40 4.59
N GLU A 385 8.41 31.24 5.65
CA GLU A 385 7.97 31.45 7.03
C GLU A 385 7.57 32.91 7.30
N SER A 386 8.09 33.87 6.53
CA SER A 386 7.70 35.28 6.67
C SER A 386 6.23 35.58 6.32
N VAL A 387 5.59 34.70 5.55
CA VAL A 387 4.21 34.89 5.06
C VAL A 387 3.29 33.70 5.32
N ARG A 388 3.82 32.53 5.67
CA ARG A 388 3.06 31.29 5.83
C ARG A 388 1.90 31.46 6.81
N ASP A 389 0.69 31.14 6.35
CA ASP A 389 -0.55 31.12 7.15
C ASP A 389 -1.24 29.73 7.21
N TRP A 390 -0.56 28.70 6.68
CA TRP A 390 -0.95 27.30 6.65
C TRP A 390 -0.06 26.40 7.53
#